data_AF-Q7WTK2-F1
#
_entry.id   AF-Q7WTK2-F1
#
_cell.length_a   1.000
_cell.length_b   1.000
_cell.length_c   1.000
_cell.angle_alpha   90.00
_cell.angle_beta   90.00
_cell.angle_gamma   90.00
#
_symmetry.space_group_name_H-M   'P 1'
#
loop_
_entity.id
_entity.type
_entity.pdbx_description
1 polymer ?
#
loop_
_entity_poly.entity_id
_entity_poly.type
_entity_poly.pdbx_seq_one_letter_code
_entity_poly.pdbx_strand_id
1 'polypeptide(L)'
;AEAPDLKTYLSDAMPYMDVMLDRTEAGTTIVGGMQKWVIPCNWKFAAEQFCSDMYHAGTMSHLSGVLASLPPEMDLTQVQMSKNGNQFRAAWGGHGTGWFINDPAIQMAVMGPKITQYWTQGPAAEKAVKRLNQMPTQTMYGQHMTVFPTCSFLPGINTIRSWHPRGPNEVEVWAFVVVDADAPEDIKEEFRRQNIRTFSAGGTFE
;
A
#
# COMPACT_ATOMS: atom_id res chain seq x y z
N ALA A 1 -27.09 0.84 18.56
CA ALA A 1 -26.58 0.75 17.18
C ALA A 1 -26.65 -0.71 16.77
N GLU A 2 -27.19 -1.02 15.59
CA GLU A 2 -27.46 -2.39 15.11
C GLU A 2 -26.34 -2.96 14.21
N ALA A 3 -25.29 -2.17 13.93
CA ALA A 3 -24.14 -2.61 13.16
C ALA A 3 -23.27 -3.61 13.97
N PRO A 4 -22.57 -4.55 13.30
CA PRO A 4 -21.60 -5.41 13.96
C PRO A 4 -20.44 -4.58 14.54
N ASP A 5 -19.73 -5.13 15.52
CA ASP A 5 -18.48 -4.54 15.98
C ASP A 5 -17.41 -4.57 14.87
N LEU A 6 -16.36 -3.77 15.02
CA LEU A 6 -15.33 -3.61 13.99
C LEU A 6 -14.64 -4.93 13.64
N LYS A 7 -14.35 -5.80 14.61
CA LYS A 7 -13.64 -7.05 14.33
C LYS A 7 -14.52 -8.02 13.56
N THR A 8 -15.80 -8.11 13.94
CA THR A 8 -16.80 -8.86 13.16
C THR A 8 -16.95 -8.29 11.74
N TYR A 9 -16.99 -6.95 11.61
CA TYR A 9 -17.09 -6.28 10.31
C TYR A 9 -15.93 -6.61 9.37
N LEU A 10 -14.70 -6.61 9.89
CA LEU A 10 -13.47 -6.88 9.12
C LEU A 10 -13.37 -8.33 8.59
N SER A 11 -14.26 -9.22 9.00
CA SER A 11 -14.33 -10.60 8.52
C SER A 11 -12.96 -11.30 8.66
N ASP A 12 -12.52 -11.99 7.62
CA ASP A 12 -11.23 -12.67 7.51
C ASP A 12 -10.13 -11.78 6.89
N ALA A 13 -10.32 -10.45 6.82
CA ALA A 13 -9.37 -9.53 6.20
C ALA A 13 -8.23 -9.06 7.12
N MET A 14 -8.36 -9.22 8.45
CA MET A 14 -7.38 -8.70 9.42
C MET A 14 -5.93 -9.14 9.16
N PRO A 15 -5.63 -10.42 8.83
CA PRO A 15 -4.24 -10.84 8.59
C PRO A 15 -3.55 -10.07 7.45
N TYR A 16 -4.31 -9.56 6.48
CA TYR A 16 -3.81 -8.73 5.38
C TYR A 16 -3.56 -7.27 5.79
N MET A 17 -4.31 -6.77 6.77
CA MET A 17 -4.10 -5.45 7.37
C MET A 17 -2.83 -5.45 8.23
N ASP A 18 -2.63 -6.53 8.97
CA ASP A 18 -1.52 -6.71 9.91
C ASP A 18 -0.15 -6.66 9.20
N VAL A 19 -0.09 -6.96 7.89
CA VAL A 19 1.10 -6.79 7.04
C VAL A 19 1.70 -5.40 7.13
N MET A 20 0.86 -4.37 7.30
CA MET A 20 1.28 -2.99 7.52
C MET A 20 1.19 -2.57 8.98
N LEU A 21 0.18 -3.04 9.72
CA LEU A 21 -0.21 -2.45 11.00
C LEU A 21 0.37 -3.15 12.23
N ASP A 22 0.85 -4.39 12.13
CA ASP A 22 1.27 -5.19 13.30
C ASP A 22 2.66 -5.83 13.13
N ARG A 23 3.54 -5.21 12.33
CA ARG A 23 4.91 -5.67 12.09
C ARG A 23 5.81 -5.66 13.34
N THR A 24 5.44 -4.87 14.33
CA THR A 24 6.21 -4.62 15.56
C THR A 24 5.27 -4.43 16.75
N GLU A 25 5.68 -4.85 17.93
CA GLU A 25 4.99 -4.58 19.20
C GLU A 25 4.87 -3.08 19.52
N ALA A 26 5.71 -2.24 18.91
CA ALA A 26 5.64 -0.79 19.05
C ALA A 26 4.45 -0.16 18.32
N GLY A 27 3.76 -0.92 17.46
CA GLY A 27 2.71 -0.43 16.58
C GLY A 27 3.24 0.52 15.50
N THR A 28 2.34 1.32 14.93
CA THR A 28 2.67 2.29 13.88
C THR A 28 2.47 3.73 14.36
N THR A 29 3.24 4.66 13.79
CA THR A 29 3.09 6.11 13.98
C THR A 29 2.93 6.80 12.63
N ILE A 30 2.29 7.97 12.65
CA ILE A 30 2.16 8.81 11.46
C ILE A 30 3.45 9.61 11.25
N VAL A 31 3.84 9.76 9.98
CA VAL A 31 4.98 10.60 9.55
C VAL A 31 4.47 11.68 8.60
N GLY A 32 4.92 12.92 8.83
CA GLY A 32 4.47 14.09 8.07
C GLY A 32 3.06 14.55 8.48
N GLY A 33 2.39 15.25 7.57
CA GLY A 33 1.04 15.76 7.74
C GLY A 33 0.05 15.07 6.80
N MET A 34 -1.24 15.22 7.10
CA MET A 34 -2.30 14.75 6.21
C MET A 34 -2.41 15.66 4.99
N GLN A 35 -2.31 15.08 3.80
CA GLN A 35 -2.55 15.77 2.53
C GLN A 35 -4.02 15.61 2.13
N LYS A 36 -4.63 16.68 1.61
CA LYS A 36 -6.02 16.71 1.17
C LYS A 36 -6.14 17.31 -0.22
N TRP A 37 -6.87 16.65 -1.11
CA TRP A 37 -7.17 17.17 -2.45
C TRP A 37 -8.49 16.60 -2.98
N VAL A 38 -8.97 17.18 -4.07
CA VAL A 38 -10.28 16.87 -4.68
C VAL A 38 -10.06 16.19 -6.03
N ILE A 39 -10.80 15.13 -6.31
CA ILE A 39 -10.84 14.44 -7.61
C ILE A 39 -12.29 14.41 -8.10
N PRO A 40 -12.60 14.90 -9.33
CA PRO A 40 -13.94 14.85 -9.89
C PRO A 40 -14.27 13.45 -10.44
N CYS A 41 -14.34 12.45 -9.54
CA CYS A 41 -14.75 11.09 -9.85
C CYS A 41 -15.63 10.50 -8.74
N ASN A 42 -16.28 9.37 -9.02
CA ASN A 42 -17.01 8.64 -7.99
C ASN A 42 -16.04 7.88 -7.06
N TRP A 43 -16.27 7.93 -5.75
CA TRP A 43 -15.47 7.22 -4.74
C TRP A 43 -15.27 5.72 -5.02
N LYS A 44 -16.24 5.08 -5.69
CA LYS A 44 -16.18 3.64 -5.98
C LYS A 44 -15.00 3.27 -6.88
N PHE A 45 -14.64 4.12 -7.85
CA PHE A 45 -13.49 3.85 -8.72
C PHE A 45 -12.20 3.74 -7.89
N ALA A 46 -11.99 4.69 -6.99
CA ALA A 46 -10.82 4.73 -6.13
C ALA A 46 -10.80 3.56 -5.12
N ALA A 47 -11.93 3.28 -4.49
CA ALA A 47 -12.06 2.17 -3.54
C ALA A 47 -11.85 0.80 -4.22
N GLU A 48 -12.44 0.61 -5.41
CA GLU A 48 -12.29 -0.62 -6.21
C GLU A 48 -10.86 -0.83 -6.66
N GLN A 49 -10.19 0.23 -7.15
CA GLN A 49 -8.81 0.14 -7.62
C GLN A 49 -7.88 -0.43 -6.53
N PHE A 50 -7.96 0.11 -5.31
CA PHE A 50 -7.18 -0.37 -4.17
C PHE A 50 -7.68 -1.73 -3.63
N CYS A 51 -8.93 -2.11 -3.91
CA CYS A 51 -9.48 -3.39 -3.50
C CYS A 51 -8.95 -4.53 -4.38
N SER A 52 -8.92 -4.32 -5.70
CA SER A 52 -8.87 -5.44 -6.65
C SER A 52 -8.03 -5.19 -7.92
N ASP A 53 -7.48 -4.00 -8.13
CA ASP A 53 -6.92 -3.63 -9.42
C ASP A 53 -5.39 -3.56 -9.40
N MET A 54 -4.70 -4.69 -9.25
CA MET A 54 -3.28 -4.76 -9.64
C MET A 54 -3.10 -4.67 -11.17
N TYR A 55 -4.18 -4.91 -11.93
CA TYR A 55 -4.14 -5.00 -13.37
C TYR A 55 -3.73 -3.67 -14.03
N HIS A 56 -4.26 -2.54 -13.56
CA HIS A 56 -3.89 -1.22 -14.10
C HIS A 56 -2.40 -0.91 -13.90
N ALA A 57 -1.81 -1.37 -12.79
CA ALA A 57 -0.39 -1.21 -12.47
C ALA A 57 0.50 -2.17 -13.27
N GLY A 58 0.02 -3.39 -13.49
CA GLY A 58 0.67 -4.41 -14.32
C GLY A 58 0.65 -4.13 -15.83
N THR A 59 -0.05 -3.09 -16.28
CA THR A 59 -0.27 -2.79 -17.70
C THR A 59 0.31 -1.44 -18.11
N MET A 60 -0.52 -0.38 -18.16
CA MET A 60 -0.13 0.88 -18.81
C MET A 60 -0.16 2.09 -17.89
N SER A 61 -0.94 2.06 -16.81
CA SER A 61 -1.25 3.27 -16.04
C SER A 61 -0.02 3.89 -15.39
N HIS A 62 0.97 3.05 -15.03
CA HIS A 62 2.15 3.48 -14.27
C HIS A 62 3.47 3.37 -15.04
N LEU A 63 3.44 3.23 -16.37
CA LEU A 63 4.68 3.11 -17.16
C LEU A 63 5.63 4.31 -16.94
N SER A 64 5.09 5.54 -16.93
CA SER A 64 5.89 6.74 -16.64
C SER A 64 6.33 6.83 -15.18
N GLY A 65 5.50 6.39 -14.23
CA GLY A 65 5.85 6.34 -12.81
C GLY A 65 7.01 5.37 -12.53
N VAL A 66 6.99 4.21 -13.19
CA VAL A 66 8.10 3.25 -13.19
C VAL A 66 9.34 3.88 -13.82
N LEU A 67 9.24 4.48 -15.00
CA LEU A 67 10.37 5.15 -15.65
C LEU A 67 11.00 6.23 -14.76
N ALA A 68 10.18 7.02 -14.06
CA ALA A 68 10.65 8.05 -13.13
C ALA A 68 11.39 7.50 -11.89
N SER A 69 11.30 6.19 -11.63
CA SER A 69 12.03 5.52 -10.56
C SER A 69 13.35 4.88 -10.99
N LEU A 70 13.58 4.76 -12.30
CA LEU A 70 14.76 4.12 -12.84
C LEU A 70 15.98 5.05 -12.79
N PRO A 71 17.19 4.49 -12.60
CA PRO A 71 18.43 5.22 -12.86
C PRO A 71 18.49 5.73 -14.31
N PRO A 72 19.23 6.83 -14.59
CA PRO A 72 19.33 7.40 -15.94
C PRO A 72 19.81 6.43 -17.04
N GLU A 73 20.57 5.42 -16.67
CA GLU A 73 21.11 4.37 -17.55
C GLU A 73 20.12 3.23 -17.84
N MET A 74 18.93 3.25 -17.24
CA MET A 74 17.89 2.23 -17.42
C MET A 74 16.64 2.77 -18.10
N ASP A 75 16.00 1.94 -18.92
CA ASP A 75 14.69 2.20 -19.52
C ASP A 75 13.68 1.06 -19.28
N LEU A 76 12.44 1.25 -19.75
CA LEU A 76 11.35 0.30 -19.55
C LEU A 76 11.57 -1.06 -20.24
N THR A 77 12.44 -1.15 -21.26
CA THR A 77 12.75 -2.42 -21.92
C THR A 77 13.55 -3.37 -21.03
N GLN A 78 14.17 -2.83 -19.98
CA GLN A 78 14.95 -3.59 -18.99
C GLN A 78 14.14 -3.94 -17.74
N VAL A 79 12.89 -3.48 -17.64
CA VAL A 79 11.99 -3.78 -16.52
C VAL A 79 11.10 -4.96 -16.87
N GLN A 80 11.14 -5.99 -16.04
CA GLN A 80 10.18 -7.10 -16.13
C GLN A 80 9.10 -6.92 -15.06
N MET A 81 7.85 -6.83 -15.49
CA MET A 81 6.72 -6.85 -14.58
C MET A 81 6.50 -8.27 -14.07
N SER A 82 6.31 -8.40 -12.76
CA SER A 82 5.92 -9.67 -12.16
C SER A 82 4.60 -10.17 -12.75
N LYS A 83 4.54 -11.47 -13.03
CA LYS A 83 3.33 -12.16 -13.51
C LYS A 83 2.77 -13.13 -12.47
N ASN A 84 3.44 -13.23 -11.32
CA ASN A 84 3.10 -14.17 -10.28
C ASN A 84 2.57 -13.42 -9.07
N GLY A 85 1.31 -13.63 -8.74
CA GLY A 85 0.64 -12.91 -7.67
C GLY A 85 -0.72 -13.51 -7.37
N ASN A 86 -1.27 -13.13 -6.22
CA ASN A 86 -2.57 -13.58 -5.78
C ASN A 86 -3.40 -12.39 -5.33
N GLN A 87 -4.71 -12.63 -5.25
CA GLN A 87 -5.67 -11.66 -4.74
C GLN A 87 -6.61 -12.37 -3.77
N PHE A 88 -7.02 -11.65 -2.74
CA PHE A 88 -7.94 -12.08 -1.72
C PHE A 88 -9.21 -11.24 -1.78
N ARG A 89 -10.33 -11.92 -1.59
CA ARG A 89 -11.65 -11.36 -1.38
C ARG A 89 -12.14 -11.86 -0.03
N ALA A 90 -12.52 -10.94 0.85
CA ALA A 90 -13.05 -11.29 2.16
C ALA A 90 -14.34 -12.12 2.05
N ALA A 91 -14.53 -13.04 3.00
CA ALA A 91 -15.71 -13.89 3.10
C ALA A 91 -16.99 -13.05 3.24
N TRP A 92 -16.88 -11.88 3.89
CA TRP A 92 -17.96 -10.92 4.03
C TRP A 92 -17.42 -9.48 3.99
N GLY A 93 -18.29 -8.50 3.72
CA GLY A 93 -17.97 -7.07 3.90
C GLY A 93 -17.36 -6.36 2.68
N GLY A 94 -16.97 -7.09 1.63
CA GLY A 94 -16.48 -6.49 0.38
C GLY A 94 -15.04 -5.96 0.44
N HIS A 95 -14.26 -6.37 1.44
CA HIS A 95 -12.83 -6.06 1.52
C HIS A 95 -12.04 -6.90 0.52
N GLY A 96 -10.92 -6.36 0.07
CA GLY A 96 -10.04 -7.06 -0.88
C GLY A 96 -8.64 -6.51 -0.87
N THR A 97 -7.70 -7.36 -1.27
CA THR A 97 -6.28 -7.04 -1.36
C THR A 97 -5.57 -7.95 -2.36
N GLY A 98 -4.58 -7.44 -3.07
CA GLY A 98 -3.75 -8.21 -4.00
C GLY A 98 -2.28 -7.86 -3.87
N TRP A 99 -1.40 -8.78 -4.29
CA TRP A 99 0.06 -8.66 -4.17
C TRP A 99 0.77 -9.53 -5.21
N PHE A 100 2.01 -9.19 -5.52
CA PHE A 100 2.93 -10.06 -6.24
C PHE A 100 3.69 -10.98 -5.29
N ILE A 101 4.15 -12.12 -5.81
CA ILE A 101 4.81 -13.18 -5.04
C ILE A 101 6.26 -13.34 -5.50
N ASN A 102 7.19 -13.30 -4.54
CA ASN A 102 8.64 -13.53 -4.71
C ASN A 102 9.33 -12.56 -5.68
N ASP A 103 8.76 -11.37 -5.90
CA ASP A 103 9.34 -10.35 -6.77
C ASP A 103 9.27 -8.95 -6.11
N PRO A 104 10.39 -8.46 -5.56
CA PRO A 104 10.45 -7.15 -4.93
C PRO A 104 10.54 -5.98 -5.93
N ALA A 105 10.54 -6.22 -7.25
CA ALA A 105 10.80 -5.19 -8.25
C ALA A 105 9.84 -4.00 -8.14
N ILE A 106 8.55 -4.25 -7.95
CA ILE A 106 7.57 -3.17 -7.79
C ILE A 106 7.83 -2.33 -6.52
N GLN A 107 8.23 -2.99 -5.43
CA GLN A 107 8.53 -2.30 -4.19
C GLN A 107 9.84 -1.50 -4.30
N MET A 108 10.84 -2.04 -4.99
CA MET A 108 12.09 -1.35 -5.29
C MET A 108 11.88 -0.12 -6.18
N ALA A 109 11.01 -0.22 -7.20
CA ALA A 109 10.66 0.92 -8.07
C ALA A 109 9.93 2.04 -7.29
N VAL A 110 8.99 1.68 -6.42
CA VAL A 110 8.22 2.70 -5.68
C VAL A 110 8.98 3.26 -4.49
N MET A 111 9.63 2.40 -3.69
CA MET A 111 10.18 2.77 -2.37
C MET A 111 11.71 2.80 -2.33
N GLY A 112 12.38 2.42 -3.41
CA GLY A 112 13.84 2.39 -3.47
C GLY A 112 14.47 1.25 -2.66
N PRO A 113 15.80 1.06 -2.78
CA PRO A 113 16.49 -0.07 -2.20
C PRO A 113 16.47 -0.06 -0.66
N LYS A 114 16.50 1.13 -0.03
CA LYS A 114 16.59 1.26 1.42
C LYS A 114 15.35 0.72 2.14
N ILE A 115 14.16 1.09 1.66
CA ILE A 115 12.89 0.59 2.24
C ILE A 115 12.67 -0.86 1.86
N THR A 116 12.99 -1.26 0.62
CA THR A 116 12.89 -2.66 0.21
C THR A 116 13.76 -3.55 1.09
N GLN A 117 14.98 -3.13 1.43
CA GLN A 117 15.85 -3.86 2.36
C GLN A 117 15.25 -3.91 3.77
N TYR A 118 14.79 -2.78 4.32
CA TYR A 118 14.12 -2.74 5.63
C TYR A 118 12.91 -3.69 5.71
N TRP A 119 12.14 -3.75 4.63
CA TRP A 119 10.93 -4.56 4.57
C TRP A 119 11.20 -6.06 4.50
N THR A 120 12.31 -6.46 3.85
CA THR A 120 12.59 -7.85 3.46
C THR A 120 13.70 -8.52 4.25
N GLN A 121 14.59 -7.74 4.86
CA GLN A 121 15.83 -8.24 5.45
C GLN A 121 16.08 -7.64 6.83
N GLY A 122 16.90 -8.36 7.61
CA GLY A 122 17.37 -7.91 8.92
C GLY A 122 16.32 -8.00 10.04
N PRO A 123 16.65 -7.46 11.23
CA PRO A 123 15.89 -7.73 12.44
C PRO A 123 14.42 -7.27 12.39
N ALA A 124 14.12 -6.17 11.70
CA ALA A 124 12.75 -5.66 11.56
C ALA A 124 11.87 -6.60 10.72
N ALA A 125 12.40 -7.09 9.59
CA ALA A 125 11.71 -8.07 8.76
C ALA A 125 11.53 -9.41 9.50
N GLU A 126 12.57 -9.90 10.19
CA GLU A 126 12.48 -11.11 11.01
C GLU A 126 11.46 -11.01 12.14
N LYS A 127 11.37 -9.84 12.79
CA LYS A 127 10.35 -9.54 13.80
C LYS A 127 8.95 -9.62 13.19
N ALA A 128 8.72 -8.95 12.06
CA ALA A 128 7.44 -8.96 11.36
C ALA A 128 7.00 -10.39 10.98
N VAL A 129 7.91 -11.22 10.48
CA VAL A 129 7.60 -12.62 10.12
C VAL A 129 7.15 -13.45 11.31
N LYS A 130 7.78 -13.27 12.47
CA LYS A 130 7.40 -13.99 13.70
C LYS A 130 5.99 -13.58 14.17
N ARG A 131 5.64 -12.31 14.03
CA ARG A 131 4.32 -11.78 14.43
C ARG A 131 3.22 -12.18 13.44
N LEU A 132 3.52 -12.12 12.15
CA LEU A 132 2.57 -12.27 11.05
C LEU A 132 2.54 -13.70 10.48
N ASN A 133 2.70 -14.70 11.33
CA ASN A 133 2.92 -16.10 10.95
C ASN A 133 1.75 -16.76 10.17
N GLN A 134 0.61 -16.09 10.06
CA GLN A 134 -0.55 -16.51 9.27
C GLN A 134 -0.40 -16.20 7.78
N MET A 135 0.53 -15.30 7.42
CA MET A 135 0.75 -14.83 6.06
C MET A 135 2.22 -15.02 5.65
N PRO A 136 2.51 -15.37 4.39
CA PRO A 136 3.88 -15.47 3.89
C PRO A 136 4.46 -14.08 3.58
N THR A 137 4.54 -13.20 4.58
CA THR A 137 4.82 -11.76 4.38
C THR A 137 6.20 -11.46 3.74
N GLN A 138 7.17 -12.38 3.81
CA GLN A 138 8.46 -12.23 3.13
C GLN A 138 8.36 -12.38 1.60
N THR A 139 7.27 -12.96 1.10
CA THR A 139 7.09 -13.21 -0.33
C THR A 139 6.06 -12.28 -0.95
N MET A 140 5.35 -11.47 -0.16
CA MET A 140 4.30 -10.56 -0.62
C MET A 140 4.88 -9.17 -0.91
N TYR A 141 4.70 -8.70 -2.14
CA TYR A 141 5.24 -7.41 -2.60
C TYR A 141 4.18 -6.57 -3.31
N GLY A 142 4.28 -5.24 -3.15
CA GLY A 142 3.38 -4.29 -3.80
C GLY A 142 1.92 -4.51 -3.41
N GLN A 143 1.64 -4.83 -2.15
CA GLN A 143 0.29 -5.12 -1.72
C GLN A 143 -0.60 -3.87 -1.84
N HIS A 144 -1.80 -4.03 -2.38
CA HIS A 144 -2.87 -3.02 -2.34
C HIS A 144 -4.04 -3.56 -1.51
N MET A 145 -4.74 -2.71 -0.76
CA MET A 145 -5.88 -3.14 0.03
C MET A 145 -6.95 -2.05 0.18
N THR A 146 -8.22 -2.48 0.17
CA THR A 146 -9.36 -1.69 0.63
C THR A 146 -10.11 -2.45 1.71
N VAL A 147 -10.27 -1.80 2.87
CA VAL A 147 -11.32 -2.11 3.82
C VAL A 147 -12.53 -1.27 3.44
N PHE A 148 -13.53 -1.93 2.87
CA PHE A 148 -14.80 -1.32 2.49
C PHE A 148 -15.36 -0.40 3.61
N PRO A 149 -16.03 0.73 3.27
CA PRO A 149 -16.22 1.23 1.91
C PRO A 149 -15.04 2.02 1.36
N THR A 150 -14.31 2.76 2.19
CA THR A 150 -13.44 3.84 1.70
C THR A 150 -12.10 3.95 2.42
N CYS A 151 -11.68 2.94 3.19
CA CYS A 151 -10.35 2.90 3.79
C CYS A 151 -9.41 2.11 2.87
N SER A 152 -8.40 2.76 2.30
CA SER A 152 -7.48 2.11 1.37
C SER A 152 -6.03 2.41 1.72
N PHE A 153 -5.16 1.41 1.56
CA PHE A 153 -3.75 1.51 1.90
C PHE A 153 -2.90 0.51 1.10
N LEU A 154 -1.59 0.77 1.06
CA LEU A 154 -0.62 -0.02 0.30
C LEU A 154 0.50 -0.55 1.23
N PRO A 155 0.36 -1.75 1.83
CA PRO A 155 1.41 -2.30 2.69
C PRO A 155 2.79 -2.39 1.99
N GLY A 156 3.83 -1.86 2.62
CA GLY A 156 5.19 -1.76 2.09
C GLY A 156 5.52 -0.39 1.48
N ILE A 157 4.50 0.30 0.95
CA ILE A 157 4.57 1.72 0.56
C ILE A 157 4.12 2.61 1.74
N ASN A 158 3.11 2.13 2.46
CA ASN A 158 2.51 2.66 3.67
C ASN A 158 1.77 4.00 3.54
N THR A 159 1.36 4.37 2.33
CA THR A 159 0.28 5.36 2.18
C THR A 159 -1.04 4.74 2.66
N ILE A 160 -1.83 5.52 3.39
CA ILE A 160 -3.20 5.20 3.81
C ILE A 160 -4.08 6.41 3.54
N ARG A 161 -5.32 6.16 3.08
CA ARG A 161 -6.31 7.22 2.87
C ARG A 161 -7.73 6.82 3.15
N SER A 162 -8.54 7.86 3.36
CA SER A 162 -9.99 7.78 3.23
C SER A 162 -10.47 8.52 1.98
N TRP A 163 -11.38 7.88 1.24
CA TRP A 163 -12.09 8.46 0.12
C TRP A 163 -13.40 9.10 0.61
N HIS A 164 -13.42 10.42 0.77
CA HIS A 164 -14.58 11.14 1.29
C HIS A 164 -15.51 11.56 0.14
N PRO A 165 -16.68 10.92 -0.05
CA PRO A 165 -17.56 11.25 -1.16
C PRO A 165 -18.08 12.69 -1.07
N ARG A 166 -18.19 13.35 -2.23
CA ARG A 166 -18.76 14.70 -2.41
C ARG A 166 -19.84 14.64 -3.50
N GLY A 167 -20.84 13.80 -3.26
CA GLY A 167 -21.85 13.44 -4.26
C GLY A 167 -21.36 12.35 -5.22
N PRO A 168 -22.07 12.10 -6.34
CA PRO A 168 -21.75 11.01 -7.24
C PRO A 168 -20.54 11.28 -8.15
N ASN A 169 -20.12 12.54 -8.30
CA ASN A 169 -19.15 12.96 -9.31
C ASN A 169 -17.86 13.54 -8.71
N GLU A 170 -17.69 13.48 -7.39
CA GLU A 170 -16.52 14.04 -6.72
C GLU A 170 -16.17 13.25 -5.44
N VAL A 171 -14.88 13.20 -5.14
CA VAL A 171 -14.31 12.63 -3.91
C VAL A 171 -13.17 13.51 -3.41
N GLU A 172 -13.10 13.70 -2.10
CA GLU A 172 -11.91 14.22 -1.43
C GLU A 172 -11.02 13.06 -0.98
N VAL A 173 -9.73 13.15 -1.26
CA VAL A 173 -8.73 12.20 -0.79
C VAL A 173 -8.04 12.78 0.43
N TRP A 174 -8.11 12.10 1.56
CA TRP A 174 -7.39 12.48 2.78
C TRP A 174 -6.36 11.39 3.08
N ALA A 175 -5.10 11.65 2.73
CA ALA A 175 -4.01 10.68 2.79
C ALA A 175 -2.95 11.06 3.82
N PHE A 176 -2.38 10.05 4.47
CA PHE A 176 -1.24 10.17 5.38
C PHE A 176 -0.37 8.91 5.28
N VAL A 177 0.81 8.95 5.90
CA VAL A 177 1.78 7.83 5.85
C VAL A 177 1.98 7.29 7.25
N VAL A 178 1.98 5.95 7.37
CA VAL A 178 2.30 5.26 8.62
C VAL A 178 3.65 4.54 8.52
N VAL A 179 4.37 4.46 9.62
CA VAL A 179 5.63 3.70 9.73
C VAL A 179 5.65 2.97 11.05
N ASP A 180 6.42 1.88 11.11
CA ASP A 180 6.71 1.20 12.37
C ASP A 180 7.26 2.21 13.38
N ALA A 181 6.67 2.27 14.58
CA ALA A 181 7.00 3.31 15.56
C ALA A 181 8.46 3.22 16.04
N ASP A 182 9.01 2.01 16.08
CA ASP A 182 10.40 1.69 16.42
C ASP A 182 11.34 1.64 15.20
N ALA A 183 10.89 2.03 14.00
CA ALA A 183 11.78 2.15 12.84
C ALA A 183 12.87 3.20 13.10
N PRO A 184 14.11 3.00 12.58
CA PRO A 184 15.14 4.03 12.57
C PRO A 184 14.64 5.34 11.91
N GLU A 185 15.05 6.49 12.43
CA GLU A 185 14.58 7.79 11.93
C GLU A 185 14.91 8.02 10.45
N ASP A 186 16.02 7.49 9.97
CA ASP A 186 16.43 7.56 8.57
C ASP A 186 15.59 6.64 7.66
N ILE A 187 14.92 5.62 8.22
CA ILE A 187 13.90 4.82 7.52
C ILE A 187 12.57 5.58 7.49
N LYS A 188 12.16 6.20 8.61
CA LYS A 188 10.95 7.03 8.67
C LYS A 188 11.01 8.19 7.66
N GLU A 189 12.16 8.87 7.58
CA GLU A 189 12.39 9.94 6.61
C GLU A 189 12.38 9.42 5.17
N GLU A 190 12.93 8.23 4.91
CA GLU A 190 12.87 7.63 3.57
C GLU A 190 11.43 7.33 3.18
N PHE A 191 10.62 6.75 4.07
CA PHE A 191 9.18 6.53 3.84
C PHE A 191 8.46 7.83 3.51
N ARG A 192 8.74 8.91 4.26
CA ARG A 192 8.17 10.24 4.01
C ARG A 192 8.48 10.73 2.59
N ARG A 193 9.75 10.68 2.20
CA ARG A 193 10.21 11.20 0.90
C ARG A 193 9.67 10.38 -0.27
N GLN A 194 9.68 9.05 -0.16
CA GLN A 194 9.19 8.16 -1.21
C GLN A 194 7.67 8.28 -1.39
N ASN A 195 6.90 8.42 -0.31
CA ASN A 195 5.46 8.65 -0.41
C ASN A 195 5.14 10.00 -1.07
N ILE A 196 5.85 11.08 -0.72
CA ILE A 196 5.68 12.38 -1.41
C ILE A 196 5.99 12.24 -2.91
N ARG A 197 7.05 11.51 -3.27
CA ARG A 197 7.45 11.28 -4.66
C ARG A 197 6.42 10.49 -5.46
N THR A 198 5.70 9.56 -4.84
CA THR A 198 4.91 8.54 -5.56
C THR A 198 3.40 8.69 -5.37
N PHE A 199 2.89 8.42 -4.17
CA PHE A 199 1.46 8.39 -3.84
C PHE A 199 1.03 9.63 -3.05
N SER A 200 1.15 10.80 -3.70
CA SER A 200 0.73 12.11 -3.20
C SER A 200 0.05 12.87 -4.33
N ALA A 201 -0.68 13.95 -4.04
CA ALA A 201 -1.41 14.70 -5.07
C ALA A 201 -0.56 15.18 -6.28
N GLY A 202 0.77 15.29 -6.15
CA GLY A 202 1.69 15.59 -7.24
C GLY A 202 2.74 14.51 -7.48
N GLY A 203 2.51 13.30 -6.96
CA GLY A 203 3.43 12.17 -7.07
C GLY A 203 3.34 11.50 -8.43
N THR A 204 4.35 10.69 -8.76
CA THR A 204 4.50 10.10 -10.10
C THR A 204 3.57 8.93 -10.39
N PHE A 205 2.76 8.48 -9.42
CA PHE A 205 1.84 7.33 -9.54
C PHE A 205 0.38 7.67 -9.21
N GLU A 206 0.10 8.76 -8.49
CA GLU A 206 -1.22 9.04 -7.90
C GLU A 206 -2.30 9.47 -8.90
#